data_AF-A0A2E5ACU0-F1
#
_entry.id   AF-A0A2E5ACU0-F1
#
_cell.length_a   1.000
_cell.length_b   1.000
_cell.length_c   1.000
_cell.angle_alpha   90.00
_cell.angle_beta   90.00
_cell.angle_gamma   90.00
#
_symmetry.space_group_name_H-M   'P 1'
#
loop_
_entity.id
_entity.type
_entity.pdbx_description
1 polymer ?
#
loop_
_entity_poly.entity_id
_entity_poly.type
_entity_poly.pdbx_seq_one_letter_code
_entity_poly.pdbx_strand_id
1 'polypeptide(L)'
;MAEILMPKATAVWLVDNTALSFEQIADFTGLHHLEIKGIADGDVAAGVRGSDPVASGQLDRAELDKAEADPAYRMTASKPKYAELQERKKGPRYTPLSRRQNRPDAIAWLVRNHPELTDAQISKLIGTTKTTIEAVRERTHWNSPNIKPTDPVTLGLCTQIDLDAQVSKASARRKQMEEDGQVIIEEDTLKPADDQDMDSANAPTTLDELFGKPKGDNE
;
A
#
# COMPACT_ATOMS: atom_id res chain seq x y z
N MET A 1 18.29 19.83 -13.18
CA MET A 1 19.67 19.28 -13.16
C MET A 1 19.68 18.11 -12.21
N ALA A 2 20.35 17.01 -12.56
CA ALA A 2 20.43 15.86 -11.65
C ALA A 2 21.29 16.27 -10.44
N GLU A 3 20.74 16.09 -9.24
CA GLU A 3 21.42 16.42 -7.99
C GLU A 3 22.47 15.34 -7.70
N ILE A 4 23.74 15.75 -7.56
CA ILE A 4 24.84 14.86 -7.19
C ILE A 4 24.60 14.36 -5.76
N LEU A 5 24.61 13.04 -5.56
CA LEU A 5 24.24 12.43 -4.27
C LEU A 5 25.21 12.79 -3.14
N MET A 6 26.50 12.95 -3.44
CA MET A 6 27.58 13.17 -2.46
C MET A 6 28.57 14.27 -2.92
N PRO A 7 28.13 15.54 -3.01
CA PRO A 7 28.87 16.59 -3.71
C PRO A 7 30.28 16.84 -3.16
N LYS A 8 30.47 16.81 -1.83
CA LYS A 8 31.80 16.98 -1.21
C LYS A 8 32.74 15.81 -1.49
N ALA A 9 32.26 14.57 -1.45
CA ALA A 9 33.08 13.40 -1.72
C ALA A 9 33.43 13.29 -3.21
N THR A 10 32.50 13.69 -4.09
CA THR A 10 32.74 13.78 -5.53
C THR A 10 33.74 14.89 -5.85
N ALA A 11 33.66 16.05 -5.19
CA ALA A 11 34.64 17.13 -5.35
C ALA A 11 36.05 16.71 -4.94
N VAL A 12 36.22 16.03 -3.79
CA VAL A 12 37.51 15.47 -3.36
C VAL A 12 38.08 14.54 -4.44
N TRP A 13 37.26 13.63 -4.97
CA TRP A 13 37.72 12.71 -6.01
C TRP A 13 38.10 13.42 -7.30
N LEU A 14 37.32 14.40 -7.75
CA LEU A 14 37.60 15.16 -8.97
C LEU A 14 38.88 15.98 -8.85
N VAL A 15 39.10 16.65 -7.72
CA VAL A 15 40.34 17.41 -7.45
C VAL A 15 41.58 16.51 -7.49
N ASP A 16 41.49 15.29 -6.94
CA ASP A 16 42.64 14.38 -6.83
C ASP A 16 42.93 13.59 -8.11
N ASN A 17 41.92 13.33 -8.95
CA ASN A 17 42.01 12.36 -10.06
C ASN A 17 41.83 12.97 -11.46
N THR A 18 41.58 14.29 -11.57
CA THR A 18 41.29 14.96 -12.85
C THR A 18 42.05 16.26 -12.97
N ALA A 19 42.23 16.76 -14.20
CA ALA A 19 42.88 18.04 -14.48
C ALA A 19 41.88 19.21 -14.62
N LEU A 20 40.67 19.07 -14.07
CA LEU A 20 39.61 20.05 -14.17
C LEU A 20 39.91 21.34 -13.40
N SER A 21 39.36 22.46 -13.88
CA SER A 21 39.41 23.71 -13.14
C SER A 21 38.47 23.68 -11.92
N PHE A 22 38.82 24.42 -10.87
CA PHE A 22 37.97 24.52 -9.68
C PHE A 22 36.58 25.08 -9.97
N GLU A 23 36.44 25.91 -11.02
CA GLU A 23 35.15 26.44 -11.46
C GLU A 23 34.28 25.37 -12.12
N GLN A 24 34.87 24.48 -12.91
CA GLN A 24 34.13 23.35 -13.50
C GLN A 24 33.65 22.37 -12.43
N ILE A 25 34.50 22.08 -11.43
CA ILE A 25 34.13 21.21 -10.30
C ILE A 25 33.03 21.87 -9.46
N ALA A 26 33.07 23.21 -9.29
CA ALA A 26 32.07 23.99 -8.55
C ALA A 26 30.70 23.85 -9.20
N ASP A 27 30.65 24.09 -10.50
CA ASP A 27 29.41 24.01 -11.27
C ASP A 27 28.84 22.60 -11.32
N PHE A 28 29.71 21.58 -11.42
CA PHE A 28 29.27 20.19 -11.47
C PHE A 28 28.74 19.68 -10.11
N THR A 29 29.44 20.03 -9.01
CA THR A 29 29.07 19.55 -7.66
C THR A 29 28.09 20.47 -6.93
N GLY A 30 27.86 21.68 -7.44
CA GLY A 30 27.03 22.70 -6.81
C GLY A 30 27.67 23.34 -5.57
N LEU A 31 28.98 23.18 -5.38
CA LEU A 31 29.74 23.77 -4.27
C LEU A 31 30.31 25.14 -4.67
N HIS A 32 30.59 25.98 -3.68
CA HIS A 32 31.24 27.26 -3.97
C HIS A 32 32.72 27.07 -4.33
N HIS A 33 33.27 27.89 -5.23
CA HIS A 33 34.67 27.82 -5.66
C HIS A 33 35.67 27.81 -4.48
N LEU A 34 35.40 28.59 -3.43
CA LEU A 34 36.23 28.62 -2.21
C LEU A 34 36.21 27.29 -1.44
N GLU A 35 35.10 26.55 -1.46
CA GLU A 35 35.04 25.25 -0.80
C GLU A 35 35.90 24.23 -1.55
N ILE A 36 35.93 24.27 -2.88
CA ILE A 36 36.77 23.40 -3.70
C ILE A 36 38.24 23.75 -3.54
N LYS A 37 38.57 25.04 -3.46
CA LYS A 37 39.92 25.47 -3.12
C LYS A 37 40.33 24.95 -1.73
N GLY A 38 39.46 25.09 -0.73
CA GLY A 38 39.70 24.54 0.60
C GLY A 38 39.76 23.00 0.65
N ILE A 39 39.16 22.30 -0.31
CA ILE A 39 39.32 20.85 -0.48
C ILE A 39 40.70 20.53 -1.07
N ALA A 40 41.13 21.27 -2.09
CA ALA A 40 42.46 21.13 -2.69
C ALA A 40 43.60 21.45 -1.70
N ASP A 41 43.39 22.44 -0.84
CA ASP A 41 44.32 22.82 0.23
C ASP A 41 44.30 21.82 1.42
N GLY A 42 43.30 20.92 1.48
CA GLY A 42 43.16 19.89 2.51
C GLY A 42 42.42 20.31 3.80
N ASP A 43 41.86 21.52 3.85
CA ASP A 43 41.26 22.13 5.04
C ASP A 43 39.77 21.75 5.25
N VAL A 44 38.98 21.65 4.18
CA VAL A 44 37.50 21.62 4.26
C VAL A 44 36.91 20.19 4.28
N ALA A 45 37.70 19.18 3.90
CA ALA A 45 37.24 17.79 3.75
C ALA A 45 38.14 16.75 4.43
N ALA A 46 38.85 17.15 5.49
CA ALA A 46 39.67 16.23 6.28
C ALA A 46 38.87 15.00 6.73
N GLY A 47 39.23 13.82 6.21
CA GLY A 47 38.59 12.53 6.53
C GLY A 47 37.46 12.08 5.59
N VAL A 48 37.10 12.86 4.57
CA VAL A 48 36.12 12.44 3.55
C VAL A 48 36.83 11.58 2.50
N ARG A 49 36.36 10.34 2.29
CA ARG A 49 36.86 9.48 1.22
C ARG A 49 36.25 9.91 -0.11
N GLY A 50 37.10 10.20 -1.10
CA GLY A 50 36.67 10.53 -2.45
C GLY A 50 35.74 9.45 -3.05
N SER A 51 34.66 9.88 -3.68
CA SER A 51 33.69 9.00 -4.35
C SER A 51 33.72 9.26 -5.86
N ASP A 52 34.05 8.21 -6.62
CA ASP A 52 34.16 8.27 -8.07
C ASP A 52 32.76 8.49 -8.73
N PRO A 53 32.54 9.63 -9.42
CA PRO A 53 31.29 9.92 -10.11
C PRO A 53 31.06 9.05 -11.35
N VAL A 54 32.11 8.50 -11.96
CA VAL A 54 32.03 7.60 -13.11
C VAL A 54 31.64 6.20 -12.65
N ALA A 55 32.27 5.69 -11.59
CA ALA A 55 31.91 4.39 -11.02
C ALA A 55 30.49 4.37 -10.43
N SER A 56 30.03 5.51 -9.88
CA SER A 56 28.65 5.65 -9.38
C SER A 56 27.62 5.89 -10.48
N GLY A 57 28.04 6.03 -11.74
CA GLY A 57 27.17 6.26 -12.90
C GLY A 57 26.50 7.64 -12.92
N GLN A 58 27.10 8.62 -12.23
CA GLN A 58 26.66 10.02 -12.21
C GLN A 58 27.33 10.87 -13.29
N LEU A 59 28.48 10.42 -13.81
CA LEU A 59 29.23 11.08 -14.88
C LEU A 59 29.70 10.04 -15.90
N ASP A 60 29.61 10.37 -17.19
CA ASP A 60 30.16 9.52 -18.24
C ASP A 60 31.64 9.85 -18.47
N ARG A 61 32.46 8.83 -18.74
CA ARG A 61 33.90 9.04 -19.00
C ARG A 61 34.16 9.96 -20.19
N ALA A 62 33.37 9.82 -21.26
CA ALA A 62 33.46 10.68 -22.42
C ALA A 62 33.13 12.16 -22.12
N GLU A 63 32.33 12.42 -21.10
CA GLU A 63 32.00 13.78 -20.67
C GLU A 63 33.14 14.40 -19.86
N LEU A 64 33.79 13.57 -19.02
CA LEU A 64 34.99 13.97 -18.29
C LEU A 64 36.14 14.32 -19.24
N ASP A 65 36.40 13.49 -20.25
CA ASP A 65 37.51 13.73 -21.19
C ASP A 65 37.30 15.02 -22.02
N LYS A 66 36.04 15.40 -22.34
CA LYS A 66 35.73 16.69 -22.98
C LYS A 66 35.99 17.86 -22.05
N ALA A 67 35.62 17.73 -20.78
CA ALA A 67 35.80 18.77 -19.78
C ALA A 67 37.27 19.00 -19.43
N GLU A 68 38.11 17.96 -19.49
CA GLU A 68 39.56 18.08 -19.33
C GLU A 68 40.22 18.77 -20.54
N ALA A 69 39.66 18.61 -21.75
CA ALA A 69 40.18 19.25 -22.97
C ALA A 69 39.81 20.74 -23.09
N ASP A 70 38.68 21.16 -22.51
CA ASP A 70 38.21 22.55 -22.56
C ASP A 70 37.80 23.07 -21.17
N PRO A 71 38.58 23.99 -20.56
CA PRO A 71 38.28 24.60 -19.27
C PRO A 71 36.96 25.38 -19.21
N ALA A 72 36.43 25.82 -20.36
CA ALA A 72 35.14 26.54 -20.43
C ALA A 72 33.94 25.58 -20.47
N TYR A 73 34.18 24.28 -20.67
CA TYR A 73 33.13 23.28 -20.78
C TYR A 73 32.49 22.98 -19.42
N ARG A 74 31.16 23.02 -19.37
CA ARG A 74 30.38 22.71 -18.17
C ARG A 74 29.77 21.31 -18.27
N MET A 75 30.26 20.43 -17.41
CA MET A 75 29.86 19.03 -17.37
C MET A 75 28.40 18.88 -16.94
N THR A 76 27.67 17.96 -17.57
CA THR A 76 26.30 17.63 -17.18
C THR A 76 26.23 16.25 -16.52
N ALA A 77 25.62 16.18 -15.35
CA ALA A 77 25.40 14.91 -14.64
C ALA A 77 24.47 13.98 -15.43
N SER A 78 24.90 12.72 -15.57
CA SER A 78 24.12 11.66 -16.19
C SER A 78 22.98 11.24 -15.26
N LYS A 79 21.80 10.99 -15.83
CA LYS A 79 20.67 10.46 -15.05
C LYS A 79 20.94 8.99 -14.77
N PRO A 80 21.01 8.55 -13.51
CA PRO A 80 21.23 7.14 -13.19
C PRO A 80 20.08 6.31 -13.78
N LYS A 81 20.43 5.32 -14.62
CA LYS A 81 19.47 4.46 -15.35
C LYS A 81 18.46 3.73 -14.45
N TYR A 82 18.76 3.59 -13.16
CA TYR A 82 17.95 2.86 -12.18
C TYR A 82 17.20 3.74 -11.19
N ALA A 83 17.26 5.08 -11.29
CA ALA A 83 16.54 5.95 -10.35
C ALA A 83 15.01 5.77 -10.40
N GLU A 84 14.47 5.36 -11.54
CA GLU A 84 13.03 5.15 -11.71
C GLU A 84 12.55 3.81 -11.13
N LEU A 85 13.45 2.84 -10.88
CA LEU A 85 13.05 1.49 -10.44
C LEU A 85 12.84 1.34 -8.93
N GLN A 86 13.15 2.35 -8.11
CA GLN A 86 12.85 2.30 -6.69
C GLN A 86 11.42 2.76 -6.44
N GLU A 87 10.45 1.89 -6.74
CA GLU A 87 9.11 2.02 -6.16
C GLU A 87 9.27 2.07 -4.65
N ARG A 88 9.00 3.24 -4.06
CA ARG A 88 9.05 3.43 -2.61
C ARG A 88 8.07 2.44 -1.98
N LYS A 89 8.60 1.38 -1.38
CA LYS A 89 7.79 0.44 -0.60
C LYS A 89 7.12 1.24 0.51
N LYS A 90 5.80 1.39 0.45
CA LYS A 90 5.02 2.05 1.49
C LYS A 90 5.26 1.29 2.80
N GLY A 91 5.95 1.92 3.75
CA GLY A 91 6.20 1.35 5.07
C GLY A 91 4.90 1.20 5.87
N PRO A 92 4.93 0.49 7.00
CA PRO A 92 3.77 0.37 7.89
C PRO A 92 3.28 1.76 8.32
N ARG A 93 2.00 2.08 8.07
CA ARG A 93 1.41 3.35 8.53
C ARG A 93 1.20 3.28 10.05
N TYR A 94 1.78 4.23 10.78
CA TYR A 94 1.48 4.41 12.20
C TYR A 94 0.03 4.88 12.38
N THR A 95 -0.77 4.15 13.15
CA THR A 95 -2.10 4.62 13.57
C THR A 95 -1.98 5.37 14.90
N PRO A 96 -2.43 6.64 14.95
CA PRO A 96 -2.38 7.45 16.17
C PRO A 96 -3.27 6.84 17.27
N LEU A 97 -2.90 7.05 18.54
CA LEU A 97 -3.56 6.44 19.70
C LEU A 97 -5.07 6.69 19.74
N SER A 98 -5.51 7.90 19.36
CA SER A 98 -6.93 8.27 19.27
C SER A 98 -7.74 7.36 18.33
N ARG A 99 -7.12 6.88 17.25
CA ARG A 99 -7.77 6.00 16.27
C ARG A 99 -7.60 4.51 16.59
N ARG A 100 -6.80 4.15 17.59
CA ARG A 100 -6.59 2.73 17.96
C ARG A 100 -7.82 2.11 18.59
N GLN A 101 -8.63 2.90 19.29
CA GLN A 101 -9.88 2.45 19.90
C GLN A 101 -10.92 2.03 18.85
N ASN A 102 -10.85 2.59 17.64
CA ASN A 102 -11.76 2.28 16.53
C ASN A 102 -11.32 1.04 15.72
N ARG A 103 -10.18 0.42 16.05
CA ARG A 103 -9.68 -0.76 15.31
C ARG A 103 -10.58 -1.99 15.46
N PRO A 104 -11.09 -2.35 16.66
CA PRO A 104 -12.01 -3.47 16.81
C PRO A 104 -13.30 -3.30 16.00
N ASP A 105 -13.83 -2.07 15.92
CA ASP A 105 -15.01 -1.71 15.13
C ASP A 105 -14.80 -1.95 13.63
N ALA A 106 -13.64 -1.54 13.12
CA ALA A 106 -13.21 -1.78 11.75
C ALA A 106 -12.99 -3.26 11.44
N ILE A 107 -12.37 -4.00 12.36
CA ILE A 107 -12.15 -5.45 12.21
C ILE A 107 -13.50 -6.17 12.15
N ALA A 108 -14.43 -5.83 13.05
CA ALA A 108 -15.75 -6.44 13.07
C ALA A 108 -16.55 -6.17 11.78
N TRP A 109 -16.38 -4.98 11.18
CA TRP A 109 -16.97 -4.67 9.88
C TRP A 109 -16.33 -5.47 8.74
N LEU A 110 -15.01 -5.57 8.69
CA LEU A 110 -14.31 -6.35 7.66
C LEU A 110 -14.67 -7.84 7.73
N VAL A 111 -14.68 -8.42 8.92
CA VAL A 111 -15.01 -9.84 9.12
C VAL A 111 -16.47 -10.13 8.71
N ARG A 112 -17.37 -9.17 8.91
CA ARG A 112 -18.80 -9.31 8.57
C ARG A 112 -19.09 -9.11 7.09
N ASN A 113 -18.50 -8.09 6.46
CA ASN A 113 -18.84 -7.70 5.08
C ASN A 113 -17.90 -8.33 4.04
N HIS A 114 -16.67 -8.66 4.43
CA HIS A 114 -15.63 -9.18 3.55
C HIS A 114 -15.01 -10.46 4.12
N PRO A 115 -15.77 -11.58 4.23
CA PRO A 115 -15.26 -12.85 4.72
C PRO A 115 -14.15 -13.45 3.83
N GLU A 116 -14.02 -12.99 2.58
CA GLU A 116 -12.95 -13.35 1.65
C GLU A 116 -11.57 -12.84 2.06
N LEU A 117 -11.49 -11.80 2.92
CA LEU A 117 -10.23 -11.23 3.36
C LEU A 117 -9.54 -12.15 4.38
N THR A 118 -8.27 -12.44 4.12
CA THR A 118 -7.44 -13.18 5.10
C THR A 118 -6.97 -12.27 6.24
N ASP A 119 -6.71 -12.87 7.41
CA ASP A 119 -6.24 -12.13 8.59
C ASP A 119 -4.92 -11.38 8.32
N ALA A 120 -4.08 -11.90 7.41
CA ALA A 120 -2.87 -11.22 6.97
C ALA A 120 -3.16 -9.92 6.20
N GLN A 121 -4.21 -9.91 5.36
CA GLN A 121 -4.65 -8.72 4.63
C GLN A 121 -5.31 -7.71 5.58
N ILE A 122 -6.14 -8.17 6.51
CA ILE A 122 -6.76 -7.33 7.55
C ILE A 122 -5.68 -6.68 8.43
N SER A 123 -4.68 -7.45 8.86
CA SER A 123 -3.54 -6.98 9.65
C SER A 123 -2.77 -5.87 8.92
N LYS A 124 -2.53 -6.03 7.61
CA LYS A 124 -1.85 -5.05 6.77
C LYS A 124 -2.68 -3.78 6.52
N LEU A 125 -4.00 -3.91 6.38
CA LEU A 125 -4.92 -2.79 6.14
C LEU A 125 -5.06 -1.88 7.36
N ILE A 126 -5.32 -2.47 8.54
CA ILE A 126 -5.65 -1.73 9.77
C ILE A 126 -4.39 -1.45 10.61
N GLY A 127 -3.33 -2.23 10.42
CA GLY A 127 -2.11 -2.17 11.26
C GLY A 127 -2.31 -2.79 12.64
N THR A 128 -3.02 -3.92 12.70
CA THR A 128 -3.33 -4.69 13.93
C THR A 128 -2.63 -6.05 13.92
N THR A 129 -2.63 -6.77 15.05
CA THR A 129 -2.09 -8.15 15.13
C THR A 129 -3.17 -9.19 14.83
N LYS A 130 -2.76 -10.38 14.38
CA LYS A 130 -3.65 -11.53 14.13
C LYS A 130 -4.43 -11.93 15.39
N THR A 131 -3.77 -11.91 16.54
CA THR A 131 -4.40 -12.20 17.85
C THR A 131 -5.56 -11.27 18.16
N THR A 132 -5.48 -9.98 17.79
CA THR A 132 -6.60 -9.05 17.98
C THR A 132 -7.74 -9.33 17.00
N ILE A 133 -7.43 -9.78 15.78
CA ILE A 133 -8.45 -10.14 14.78
C ILE A 133 -9.23 -11.38 15.25
N GLU A 134 -8.52 -12.41 15.70
CA GLU A 134 -9.11 -13.62 16.29
C GLU A 134 -9.97 -13.28 17.52
N ALA A 135 -9.47 -12.45 18.44
CA ALA A 135 -10.22 -12.05 19.62
C ALA A 135 -11.52 -11.29 19.30
N VAL A 136 -11.54 -10.51 18.21
CA VAL A 136 -12.76 -9.83 17.74
C VAL A 136 -13.72 -10.83 17.07
N ARG A 137 -13.20 -11.79 16.30
CA ARG A 137 -13.99 -12.85 15.64
C ARG A 137 -14.66 -13.76 16.67
N GLU A 138 -13.93 -14.15 17.70
CA GLU A 138 -14.40 -15.01 18.80
C GLU A 138 -15.18 -14.23 19.88
N ARG A 139 -15.29 -12.90 19.73
CA ARG A 139 -15.91 -12.00 20.73
C ARG A 139 -15.24 -12.05 22.12
N THR A 140 -13.99 -12.48 22.21
CA THR A 140 -13.17 -12.57 23.43
C THR A 140 -12.37 -11.29 23.72
N HIS A 141 -12.42 -10.30 22.82
CA HIS A 141 -11.83 -8.98 23.08
C HIS A 141 -12.47 -8.31 24.30
N TRP A 142 -11.68 -7.66 25.16
CA TRP A 142 -12.18 -7.05 26.40
C TRP A 142 -13.32 -6.03 26.20
N ASN A 143 -13.35 -5.35 25.05
CA ASN A 143 -14.39 -4.38 24.69
C ASN A 143 -15.49 -4.95 23.79
N SER A 144 -15.56 -6.27 23.62
CA SER A 144 -16.54 -6.98 22.77
C SER A 144 -17.99 -6.45 22.86
N PRO A 145 -18.58 -6.19 24.05
CA PRO A 145 -19.96 -5.72 24.13
C PRO A 145 -20.20 -4.33 23.51
N ASN A 146 -19.17 -3.50 23.39
CA ASN A 146 -19.29 -2.14 22.86
C ASN A 146 -18.83 -2.02 21.39
N ILE A 147 -18.38 -3.11 20.76
CA ILE A 147 -17.89 -3.09 19.38
C ILE A 147 -19.06 -2.81 18.44
N LYS A 148 -18.93 -1.77 17.61
CA LYS A 148 -19.90 -1.41 16.57
C LYS A 148 -19.26 -1.58 15.20
N PRO A 149 -19.69 -2.55 14.38
CA PRO A 149 -19.14 -2.76 13.04
C PRO A 149 -19.26 -1.48 12.21
N THR A 150 -18.14 -0.79 11.98
CA THR A 150 -18.06 0.47 11.25
C THR A 150 -16.99 0.38 10.17
N ASP A 151 -17.26 0.95 9.00
CA ASP A 151 -16.36 0.91 7.86
C ASP A 151 -14.96 1.52 8.18
N PRO A 152 -13.85 0.80 7.91
CA PRO A 152 -12.49 1.28 8.15
C PRO A 152 -12.10 2.52 7.33
N VAL A 153 -12.73 2.77 6.17
CA VAL A 153 -12.47 3.96 5.36
C VAL A 153 -13.07 5.19 6.04
N THR A 154 -14.31 5.07 6.51
CA THR A 154 -15.01 6.12 7.26
C THR A 154 -14.29 6.47 8.57
N LEU A 155 -13.71 5.47 9.24
CA LEU A 155 -12.87 5.66 10.44
C LEU A 155 -11.46 6.24 10.12
N GLY A 156 -11.12 6.37 8.83
CA GLY A 156 -9.83 6.86 8.36
C GLY A 156 -8.66 5.97 8.74
N LEU A 157 -8.88 4.65 8.79
CA LEU A 157 -7.85 3.63 9.05
C LEU A 157 -7.21 3.12 7.75
N CYS A 158 -8.00 3.00 6.69
CA CYS A 158 -7.52 2.71 5.34
C CYS A 158 -8.08 3.72 4.32
N THR A 159 -7.53 3.69 3.11
CA THR A 159 -8.10 4.42 1.97
C THR A 159 -9.01 3.50 1.18
N GLN A 160 -9.99 4.07 0.46
CA GLN A 160 -10.87 3.29 -0.42
C GLN A 160 -10.06 2.45 -1.42
N ILE A 161 -9.04 3.05 -2.03
CA ILE A 161 -8.15 2.39 -2.99
C ILE A 161 -7.44 1.18 -2.35
N ASP A 162 -6.97 1.31 -1.12
CA ASP A 162 -6.30 0.21 -0.42
C ASP A 162 -7.28 -0.93 -0.10
N LEU A 163 -8.53 -0.61 0.28
CA LEU A 163 -9.57 -1.60 0.57
C LEU A 163 -9.96 -2.38 -0.69
N ASP A 164 -10.30 -1.67 -1.76
CA ASP A 164 -10.71 -2.27 -3.04
C ASP A 164 -9.59 -3.16 -3.61
N ALA A 165 -8.33 -2.72 -3.49
CA ALA A 165 -7.17 -3.49 -3.94
C ALA A 165 -6.99 -4.80 -3.16
N GLN A 166 -7.31 -4.85 -1.87
CA GLN A 166 -7.23 -6.09 -1.09
C GLN A 166 -8.43 -7.01 -1.35
N VAL A 167 -9.63 -6.45 -1.48
CA VAL A 167 -10.84 -7.21 -1.82
C VAL A 167 -10.72 -7.84 -3.20
N SER A 168 -10.25 -7.09 -4.20
CA SER A 168 -9.98 -7.63 -5.54
C SER A 168 -8.98 -8.79 -5.51
N LYS A 169 -7.88 -8.65 -4.77
CA LYS A 169 -6.88 -9.73 -4.62
C LYS A 169 -7.43 -10.95 -3.88
N ALA A 170 -8.21 -10.73 -2.83
CA ALA A 170 -8.84 -11.80 -2.05
C ALA A 170 -9.87 -12.56 -2.89
N SER A 171 -10.73 -11.85 -3.62
CA SER A 171 -11.73 -12.46 -4.51
C SER A 171 -11.09 -13.26 -5.65
N ALA A 172 -10.03 -12.75 -6.29
CA ALA A 172 -9.31 -13.47 -7.33
C ALA A 172 -8.67 -14.75 -6.80
N ARG A 173 -8.05 -14.69 -5.61
CA ARG A 173 -7.49 -15.88 -4.96
C ARG A 173 -8.57 -16.88 -4.58
N ARG A 174 -9.73 -16.42 -4.10
CA ARG A 174 -10.86 -17.30 -3.76
C ARG A 174 -11.38 -18.03 -4.99
N LYS A 175 -11.56 -17.33 -6.12
CA LYS A 175 -11.95 -17.94 -7.40
C LYS A 175 -10.96 -19.03 -7.84
N GLN A 176 -9.65 -18.77 -7.74
CA GLN A 176 -8.63 -19.78 -8.04
C GLN A 176 -8.75 -21.01 -7.12
N MET A 177 -9.01 -20.80 -5.82
CA MET A 177 -9.19 -21.91 -4.87
C MET A 177 -10.48 -22.71 -5.10
N GLU A 178 -11.52 -22.06 -5.63
CA GLU A 178 -12.77 -22.71 -6.05
C GLU A 178 -12.56 -23.52 -7.34
N GLU A 179 -11.80 -23.00 -8.31
CA GLU A 179 -11.42 -23.70 -9.54
C GLU A 179 -10.52 -24.92 -9.27
N ASP A 180 -9.62 -24.83 -8.29
CA ASP A 180 -8.74 -25.91 -7.85
C ASP A 180 -9.45 -26.95 -6.94
N GLY A 181 -10.75 -26.78 -6.65
CA GLY A 181 -11.57 -27.74 -5.90
C GLY A 181 -11.27 -27.83 -4.40
N GLN A 182 -10.61 -26.82 -3.82
CA GLN A 182 -10.15 -26.85 -2.42
C GLN A 182 -11.14 -26.22 -1.42
N VAL A 183 -12.23 -25.61 -1.90
CA VAL A 183 -13.23 -24.93 -1.08
C VAL A 183 -14.60 -25.56 -1.29
N ILE A 184 -15.08 -26.27 -0.27
CA ILE A 184 -16.48 -26.70 -0.19
C ILE A 184 -17.28 -25.47 0.26
N ILE A 185 -18.13 -24.96 -0.63
CA ILE A 185 -19.11 -23.94 -0.28
C ILE A 185 -20.19 -24.66 0.54
N GLU A 186 -20.34 -24.31 1.83
CA GLU A 186 -21.64 -24.52 2.49
C GLU A 186 -22.63 -23.65 1.73
N GLU A 187 -23.48 -24.30 0.93
CA GLU A 187 -24.51 -23.67 0.13
C GLU A 187 -25.34 -22.77 1.04
N ASP A 188 -25.27 -21.46 0.79
CA ASP A 188 -26.08 -20.45 1.48
C ASP A 188 -27.56 -20.86 1.33
N THR A 189 -28.22 -21.17 2.44
CA THR A 189 -29.57 -21.79 2.50
C THR A 189 -30.70 -20.83 2.09
N LEU A 190 -30.36 -19.76 1.38
CA LEU A 190 -31.29 -18.81 0.80
C LEU A 190 -31.44 -19.09 -0.70
N LYS A 191 -32.06 -20.23 -1.02
CA LYS A 191 -32.77 -20.33 -2.29
C LYS A 191 -33.87 -19.25 -2.29
N PRO A 192 -34.03 -18.47 -3.37
CA PRO A 192 -35.19 -17.59 -3.53
C PRO A 192 -36.46 -18.40 -3.30
N ALA A 193 -37.39 -17.87 -2.51
CA ALA A 193 -38.66 -18.53 -2.19
C ALA A 193 -39.64 -18.60 -3.40
N ASP A 194 -39.13 -18.46 -4.62
CA ASP A 194 -39.94 -18.33 -5.83
C ASP A 194 -40.18 -19.67 -6.55
N ASP A 195 -39.55 -20.77 -6.12
CA ASP A 195 -39.84 -22.11 -6.62
C ASP A 195 -40.43 -23.01 -5.51
N GLN A 196 -41.41 -22.50 -4.76
CA GLN A 196 -42.44 -23.40 -4.26
C GLN A 196 -43.45 -23.59 -5.38
N ASP A 197 -43.32 -24.71 -6.10
CA ASP A 197 -44.42 -25.28 -6.86
C ASP A 197 -45.58 -25.51 -5.87
N MET A 198 -46.41 -24.47 -5.69
CA MET A 198 -47.75 -24.63 -5.15
C MET A 198 -48.49 -25.48 -6.17
N ASP A 199 -48.57 -26.78 -5.91
CA ASP A 199 -49.54 -27.67 -6.53
C ASP A 199 -50.93 -27.05 -6.31
N SER A 200 -51.37 -26.29 -7.30
CA SER A 200 -52.63 -25.54 -7.33
C SER A 200 -53.79 -26.48 -7.66
N ALA A 201 -53.90 -27.58 -6.91
CA ALA A 201 -54.94 -28.57 -7.09
C ALA A 201 -55.99 -28.58 -5.97
N ASN A 202 -55.78 -27.84 -4.88
CA ASN A 202 -56.69 -27.87 -3.72
C ASN A 202 -56.87 -26.52 -3.00
N ALA A 203 -56.75 -25.40 -3.71
CA ALA A 203 -57.17 -24.11 -3.16
C ALA A 203 -58.71 -24.01 -3.19
N PRO A 204 -59.38 -23.77 -2.04
CA PRO A 204 -60.83 -23.58 -2.02
C PRO A 204 -61.21 -22.35 -2.85
N THR A 205 -62.06 -22.53 -3.84
CA THR A 205 -62.41 -21.50 -4.84
C THR A 205 -63.65 -20.69 -4.43
N THR A 206 -64.27 -21.02 -3.30
CA THR A 206 -65.52 -20.38 -2.85
C THR A 206 -65.45 -19.89 -1.41
N LEU A 207 -66.07 -18.74 -1.14
CA LEU A 207 -66.10 -18.08 0.17
C LEU A 207 -66.72 -18.95 1.29
N ASP A 208 -67.64 -19.85 0.93
CA ASP A 208 -68.29 -20.79 1.86
C ASP A 208 -67.33 -21.89 2.36
N GLU A 209 -66.36 -22.30 1.55
CA GLU A 209 -65.35 -23.31 1.95
C GLU A 209 -64.28 -22.71 2.86
N LEU A 210 -64.00 -21.41 2.74
CA LEU A 210 -62.98 -20.72 3.52
C LEU A 210 -63.44 -20.36 4.94
N PHE A 211 -64.73 -20.06 5.13
CA PHE A 211 -65.27 -19.57 6.40
C PHE A 211 -66.33 -20.47 7.05
N GLY A 212 -66.78 -21.52 6.36
CA GLY A 212 -67.82 -22.44 6.85
C GLY A 212 -69.21 -21.80 6.89
N LYS A 213 -70.25 -22.58 6.56
CA LYS A 213 -71.64 -22.08 6.59
C LYS A 213 -72.05 -21.64 8.00
N PRO A 214 -72.68 -20.46 8.17
CA PRO A 214 -73.28 -20.11 9.44
C PRO A 214 -74.42 -21.08 9.72
N LYS A 215 -74.37 -21.69 10.90
CA LYS A 215 -75.36 -22.65 11.41
C LYS A 215 -76.67 -21.87 11.64
N GLY A 216 -77.65 -22.07 10.77
CA GLY A 216 -78.99 -21.52 10.94
C GLY A 216 -79.62 -22.09 12.20
N ASP A 217 -80.11 -21.20 13.05
CA ASP A 217 -80.83 -21.52 14.28
C ASP A 217 -82.13 -22.31 14.00
N ASN A 218 -82.43 -23.21 14.93
CA ASN A 218 -83.66 -24.01 15.00
C ASN A 218 -84.92 -23.14 14.97
N GLU A 219 -85.93 -23.58 14.19
CA GLU A 219 -87.34 -23.58 14.59
C GLU A 219 -88.08 -24.78 13.99
#